data_AF-A0AAV5IJN1-F1
#
_entry.id   AF-A0AAV5IJN1-F1
#
_cell.length_a   1.000
_cell.length_b   1.000
_cell.length_c   1.000
_cell.angle_alpha   90.00
_cell.angle_beta   90.00
_cell.angle_gamma   90.00
#
_symmetry.space_group_name_H-M   'P 1'
#
loop_
_entity.id
_entity.type
_entity.pdbx_description
1 polymer ?
#
loop_
_entity_poly.entity_id
_entity_poly.type
_entity_poly.pdbx_seq_one_letter_code
_entity_poly.pdbx_strand_id
1 'polypeptide(L)' 'MRLTKDESEINLATGEAEPEFAEWKWANPEEVIEQAVDYKRPTYETVMRTFRPYLDDGKAAKCKSTKW' A
#
# COMPACT_ATOMS: atom_id res chain seq x y z
N MET A 1 5.99 1.95 13.45
CA MET A 1 7.39 1.54 13.23
C MET A 1 7.99 2.37 12.10
N ARG A 2 9.27 2.75 12.16
CA ARG A 2 9.98 3.50 11.10
C ARG A 2 11.22 2.70 10.71
N LEU A 3 11.46 2.51 9.41
CA LEU A 3 12.68 1.90 8.92
C LEU A 3 13.87 2.80 9.29
N THR A 4 14.86 2.25 10.00
CA THR A 4 16.08 2.96 10.42
C THR A 4 17.28 2.69 9.51
N LYS A 5 17.07 1.92 8.44
CA LYS A 5 18.07 1.57 7.45
C LYS A 5 18.15 2.62 6.34
N ASP A 6 19.13 2.43 5.46
CA ASP A 6 19.38 3.31 4.33
C ASP A 6 18.18 3.36 3.37
N GLU A 7 17.76 4.57 3.00
CA GLU A 7 16.60 4.79 2.13
C GLU A 7 16.86 4.38 0.68
N SER A 8 18.11 4.16 0.27
CA SER A 8 18.40 3.63 -1.07
C SER A 8 17.89 2.20 -1.26
N GLU A 9 17.71 1.41 -0.19
CA GLU A 9 17.12 0.06 -0.25
C GLU A 9 15.64 0.06 -0.67
N ILE A 10 14.96 1.21 -0.59
CA ILE A 10 13.56 1.38 -1.01
C ILE A 10 13.41 2.27 -2.25
N ASN A 11 14.50 2.72 -2.85
CA ASN A 11 14.45 3.60 -4.01
C ASN A 11 14.07 2.79 -5.27
N LEU A 12 12.81 2.89 -5.69
CA LEU A 12 12.28 2.25 -6.89
C LEU A 12 12.58 3.04 -8.18
N ALA A 13 13.19 4.21 -8.10
CA ALA A 13 13.49 5.09 -9.24
C ALA A 13 14.89 4.85 -9.83
N THR A 14 15.34 3.60 -9.93
CA THR A 14 16.63 3.26 -10.55
C THR A 14 16.57 3.25 -12.08
N GLY A 15 15.37 3.26 -12.67
CA GLY A 15 15.16 3.22 -14.12
C GLY A 15 15.47 1.86 -14.75
N GLU A 16 15.75 0.83 -13.95
CA GLU A 16 16.09 -0.52 -14.39
C GLU A 16 14.85 -1.35 -14.78
N ALA A 17 13.66 -0.95 -14.34
CA ALA A 17 12.40 -1.62 -14.63
C ALA A 17 11.25 -0.61 -14.79
N GLU A 18 10.26 -0.96 -15.61
CA GLU A 18 9.02 -0.18 -15.68
C GLU A 18 8.20 -0.40 -14.39
N PRO A 19 7.79 0.68 -13.69
CA PRO A 19 7.08 0.56 -12.43
C PRO A 19 5.65 0.07 -12.67
N GLU A 20 5.24 -0.99 -11.97
CA GLU A 20 3.86 -1.52 -12.03
C GLU A 20 2.84 -0.49 -11.47
N PHE A 21 3.25 0.35 -10.53
CA PHE A 21 2.41 1.35 -9.88
C PHE A 21 3.00 2.75 -10.01
N ALA A 22 2.25 3.67 -10.60
CA ALA A 22 2.63 5.08 -10.72
C ALA A 22 2.37 5.90 -9.44
N GLU A 23 1.41 5.47 -8.61
CA GLU A 23 0.96 6.21 -7.42
C GLU A 23 0.67 5.25 -6.27
N TRP A 24 0.90 5.71 -5.03
CA TRP A 24 0.60 4.96 -3.82
C TRP A 24 0.19 5.88 -2.66
N LYS A 25 -0.59 5.32 -1.72
CA LYS A 25 -0.98 5.98 -0.47
C LYS A 25 -1.13 4.96 0.66
N TRP A 26 -0.94 5.40 1.90
CA TRP A 26 -1.36 4.61 3.05
C TRP A 26 -2.88 4.73 3.22
N ALA A 27 -3.59 3.60 3.18
CA ALA A 27 -5.04 3.53 3.33
C ALA A 27 -5.42 2.53 4.44
N ASN A 28 -6.60 2.70 5.01
CA ASN A 28 -7.14 1.74 5.97
C ASN A 28 -7.45 0.41 5.27
N PRO A 29 -7.41 -0.74 5.96
CA PRO A 29 -7.64 -2.06 5.36
C PRO A 29 -8.97 -2.16 4.59
N GLU A 30 -10.02 -1.50 5.09
CA GLU A 30 -11.34 -1.44 4.47
C GLU A 30 -11.29 -0.68 3.14
N GLU A 31 -10.64 0.48 3.11
CA GLU A 31 -10.47 1.29 1.89
C GLU A 31 -9.64 0.57 0.81
N VAL A 32 -8.71 -0.31 1.21
CA VAL A 32 -7.91 -1.12 0.28
C VAL A 32 -8.79 -2.15 -0.44
N ILE A 33 -9.76 -2.75 0.26
CA ILE A 33 -10.72 -3.70 -0.34
C ILE A 33 -11.64 -2.98 -1.32
N GLU A 34 -12.14 -1.78 -0.95
CA GLU A 34 -13.02 -0.98 -1.81
C GLU A 34 -12.35 -0.51 -3.10
N GLN A 35 -11.05 -0.20 -3.05
CA GLN A 35 -10.26 0.22 -4.22
C GLN A 35 -9.82 -0.96 -5.10
N ALA A 36 -9.91 -2.20 -4.61
CA ALA A 36 -9.49 -3.36 -5.38
C ALA A 36 -10.46 -3.67 -6.53
N VAL A 37 -9.90 -4.10 -7.65
CA VAL A 37 -10.67 -4.59 -8.80
C VAL A 37 -11.56 -5.78 -8.40
N ASP A 38 -12.75 -5.86 -8.98
CA ASP A 38 -13.86 -6.71 -8.52
C ASP A 38 -13.47 -8.17 -8.30
N TYR A 39 -12.72 -8.76 -9.23
CA TYR A 39 -12.31 -10.16 -9.12
C TYR A 39 -11.29 -10.42 -8.00
N LYS A 40 -10.54 -9.41 -7.57
CA LYS A 40 -9.56 -9.53 -6.48
C LYS A 40 -10.17 -9.29 -5.11
N ARG A 41 -11.34 -8.63 -5.01
CA ARG A 41 -11.96 -8.28 -3.71
C ARG A 41 -12.10 -9.47 -2.74
N PRO A 42 -12.60 -10.65 -3.16
CA PRO A 42 -12.75 -11.78 -2.23
C PRO A 42 -11.40 -12.29 -1.66
N THR A 43 -10.34 -12.18 -2.47
CA THR A 43 -8.98 -12.54 -2.05
C THR A 43 -8.46 -11.53 -1.05
N TYR A 44 -8.64 -10.23 -1.33
CA TYR A 44 -8.24 -9.14 -0.43
C TYR A 44 -8.96 -9.21 0.91
N GLU A 45 -10.27 -9.48 0.92
CA GLU A 45 -11.03 -9.70 2.15
C GLU A 45 -10.46 -10.82 3.01
N THR A 46 -10.05 -11.93 2.38
CA THR A 46 -9.46 -13.06 3.08
C THR A 46 -8.10 -12.73 3.66
N VAL A 47 -7.25 -12.04 2.91
CA VAL A 47 -5.95 -11.56 3.37
C VAL A 47 -6.14 -10.61 4.56
N MET A 48 -6.96 -9.57 4.41
CA MET A 48 -7.19 -8.59 5.47
C MET A 48 -7.78 -9.23 6.74
N ARG A 49 -8.68 -10.21 6.60
CA ARG A 49 -9.20 -10.97 7.74
C ARG A 49 -8.12 -11.76 8.47
N THR A 50 -7.23 -12.43 7.73
CA THR A 50 -6.12 -13.21 8.32
C THR A 50 -5.12 -12.31 9.05
N PHE A 51 -4.82 -11.14 8.49
CA PHE A 51 -3.87 -10.20 9.08
C PHE A 51 -4.47 -9.27 10.14
N ARG A 52 -5.80 -9.24 10.30
CA ARG A 52 -6.52 -8.38 11.25
C ARG A 52 -5.92 -8.34 12.67
N PRO A 53 -5.48 -9.45 13.29
CA PRO A 53 -4.90 -9.41 14.63
C PRO A 53 -3.58 -8.62 14.74
N TYR A 54 -2.93 -8.36 13.60
CA TYR A 54 -1.64 -7.68 13.51
C TYR A 54 -1.76 -6.24 12.98
N LEU A 55 -2.96 -5.84 12.54
CA LEU A 55 -3.22 -4.50 12.05
C LEU A 55 -3.68 -3.63 13.22
N ASP A 56 -2.98 -2.52 13.42
CA ASP A 56 -3.37 -1.48 14.38
C ASP A 56 -4.49 -0.62 13.77
N ASP A 57 -5.31 0.06 14.58
CA ASP A 57 -6.35 1.02 14.13
C ASP A 57 -5.73 2.34 13.62
N GLY A 58 -4.64 2.22 12.84
CA GLY A 58 -3.85 3.32 12.33
C GLY A 58 -4.63 4.14 11.30
N LYS A 59 -4.61 5.47 11.45
CA LYS A 59 -5.30 6.41 10.56
C LYS A 59 -4.67 6.43 9.17
N ALA A 60 -5.48 6.27 8.12
CA ALA A 60 -5.09 6.49 6.73
C ALA A 60 -4.36 7.84 6.55
N ALA A 61 -3.22 7.81 5.85
CA ALA A 61 -2.46 9.02 5.56
C ALA A 61 -2.94 9.61 4.23
N LYS A 62 -3.08 10.94 4.18
CA LYS A 62 -3.52 11.62 2.96
C LYS A 62 -2.50 11.38 1.83
N CYS A 63 -3.00 10.87 0.70
CA CYS A 63 -2.25 10.78 -0.55
C CYS A 63 -1.83 12.19 -0.98
N LYS A 64 -0.53 12.46 -1.05
CA LYS A 64 0.01 13.66 -1.71
C LYS A 64 0.46 13.25 -3.11
N SER A 65 -0.49 13.03 -4.00
CA SER A 65 -0.21 12.90 -5.43
C SER A 65 0.30 14.26 -5.92
N THR A 66 1.59 14.33 -6.18
CA THR A 66 2.18 15.43 -6.94
C THR A 66 2.34 14.87 -8.33
N LYS A 67 1.46 15.28 -9.25
CA LYS A 67 1.60 15.02 -10.69
C LYS A 67 3.02 15.42 -11.10
N TRP A 68 3.80 14.46 -11.57
CA TRP A 68 5.07 14.72 -12.23
C TRP A 68 4.83 15.16 -13.67
#